data_AF-A0A7W6G9F9-F1
#
_entry.id   AF-A0A7W6G9F9-F1
#
_cell.length_a   1.000
_cell.length_b   1.000
_cell.length_c   1.000
_cell.angle_alpha   90.00
_cell.angle_beta   90.00
_cell.angle_gamma   90.00
#
_symmetry.space_group_name_H-M   'P 1'
#
loop_
_entity.id
_entity.type
_entity.pdbx_description
1 polymer ?
#
loop_
_entity_poly.entity_id
_entity_poly.type
_entity_poly.pdbx_seq_one_letter_code
_entity_poly.pdbx_strand_id
1 'polypeptide(L)' 'MTRLVRTTLPPEVRKETPALSVMPKNRDLTQDETLINWSNDRVARNIGETRRKACVAAVDAGEVTP' A
#
# COMPACT_ATOMS: atom_id res chain seq x y z
N MET A 1 -15.76 8.86 31.76
CA MET A 1 -16.55 9.09 30.53
C MET A 1 -15.71 8.66 29.34
N THR A 2 -16.20 7.75 28.51
CA THR A 2 -15.60 7.38 27.22
C THR A 2 -16.20 8.25 26.12
N ARG A 3 -15.36 8.78 25.22
CA ARG A 3 -15.76 9.59 24.07
C ARG A 3 -15.53 8.80 22.79
N LEU A 4 -16.55 8.73 21.94
CA LEU A 4 -16.42 8.18 20.58
C LEU A 4 -15.78 9.24 19.68
N VAL A 5 -14.76 8.84 18.93
CA VAL A 5 -14.09 9.67 17.93
C VAL A 5 -14.28 9.02 16.58
N ARG A 6 -14.82 9.77 15.62
CA ARG A 6 -14.98 9.29 14.25
C ARG A 6 -13.60 9.27 13.58
N THR A 7 -13.16 8.09 13.17
CA THR A 7 -11.94 7.92 12.37
C THR A 7 -12.19 8.41 10.95
N THR A 8 -11.37 9.35 10.49
CA THR A 8 -11.42 9.87 9.12
C THR A 8 -10.06 9.68 8.47
N LEU A 9 -10.04 9.28 7.20
CA LEU A 9 -8.80 9.13 6.43
C LEU A 9 -8.59 10.33 5.50
N PRO A 10 -7.35 10.83 5.35
CA PRO A 10 -7.05 11.83 4.32
C PRO A 10 -7.27 11.26 2.91
N PRO A 11 -7.53 12.10 1.90
CA PRO A 11 -7.81 11.62 0.53
C PRO A 11 -6.62 10.89 -0.10
N GLU A 12 -5.39 11.22 0.30
CA GLU A 12 -4.16 10.63 -0.22
C GLU A 12 -4.07 9.11 0.00
N VAL A 13 -4.53 8.59 1.14
CA VAL A 13 -4.51 7.13 1.39
C VAL A 13 -5.56 6.35 0.59
N ARG A 14 -6.51 7.05 -0.03
CA ARG A 14 -7.48 6.42 -0.94
C ARG A 14 -6.91 6.21 -2.34
N LYS A 15 -5.82 6.90 -2.69
CA LYS A 15 -5.15 6.72 -3.98
C LYS A 15 -4.54 5.33 -4.07
N GLU A 16 -4.72 4.68 -5.22
CA GLU A 16 -4.13 3.38 -5.47
C GLU A 16 -2.61 3.48 -5.55
N THR A 17 -1.92 2.45 -5.07
CA THR A 17 -0.47 2.41 -5.17
C THR A 17 -0.06 2.33 -6.64
N PRO A 18 0.96 3.08 -7.09
CA PRO A 18 1.43 3.06 -8.47
C PRO A 18 1.67 1.65 -9.03
N ALA A 19 1.53 1.53 -10.35
CA ALA A 19 1.78 0.27 -11.04
C ALA A 19 3.24 -0.16 -10.89
N LEU A 20 3.47 -1.48 -10.86
CA LEU A 20 4.80 -2.05 -10.74
C LEU A 20 5.62 -1.78 -12.00
N SER A 21 6.86 -1.32 -11.82
CA SER A 21 7.80 -1.12 -12.92
C SER A 21 8.29 -2.45 -13.52
N VAL A 22 8.74 -2.37 -14.78
CA VAL A 22 9.45 -3.46 -15.45
C VAL A 22 10.82 -3.62 -14.78
N MET A 23 11.32 -4.86 -14.71
CA MET A 23 12.64 -5.12 -14.12
C MET A 23 13.72 -4.32 -14.87
N PRO A 24 14.49 -3.48 -14.17
CA PRO A 24 15.51 -2.67 -14.83
C PRO A 24 16.65 -3.57 -15.32
N LYS A 25 17.23 -3.23 -16.48
CA LYS A 25 18.53 -3.77 -16.89
C LYS A 25 19.60 -2.85 -16.33
N ASN A 26 19.87 -2.95 -15.03
CA ASN A 26 20.93 -2.15 -14.42
C ASN A 26 22.29 -2.73 -14.83
N ARG A 27 23.20 -1.87 -15.28
CA ARG A 27 24.58 -2.26 -15.61
C ARG A 27 25.50 -2.26 -14.38
N ASP A 28 25.09 -1.58 -13.32
CA ASP A 28 25.89 -1.37 -12.11
C ASP A 28 25.62 -2.43 -11.04
N LEU A 29 24.56 -3.22 -11.19
CA LEU A 29 24.21 -4.32 -10.28
C LEU A 29 24.29 -5.65 -11.00
N THR A 30 24.55 -6.72 -10.25
CA THR A 30 24.42 -8.07 -10.78
C THR A 30 22.96 -8.39 -11.11
N GLN A 31 22.75 -9.40 -11.96
CA GLN A 31 21.41 -9.86 -12.31
C GLN A 31 20.63 -10.33 -11.07
N ASP A 32 21.30 -11.01 -10.13
CA ASP A 32 20.68 -11.54 -8.92
C ASP A 32 20.27 -10.41 -7.96
N GLU A 33 21.13 -9.42 -7.74
CA GLU A 33 20.77 -8.25 -6.91
C GLU A 33 19.62 -7.46 -7.51
N THR A 34 19.63 -7.29 -8.84
CA THR A 34 18.54 -6.64 -9.57
C THR A 34 17.23 -7.39 -9.40
N LEU A 35 17.27 -8.72 -9.52
CA LEU A 35 16.10 -9.56 -9.35
C LEU A 35 15.56 -9.54 -7.92
N ILE A 36 16.45 -9.63 -6.92
CA ILE A 36 16.08 -9.60 -5.49
C ILE A 36 15.43 -8.28 -5.14
N ASN A 37 16.08 -7.16 -5.47
CA ASN A 37 15.56 -5.82 -5.16
C ASN A 37 14.22 -5.58 -5.87
N TRP A 38 14.15 -5.89 -7.15
CA TRP A 38 12.92 -5.76 -7.92
C TRP A 38 11.79 -6.64 -7.36
N SER A 39 12.07 -7.88 -6.95
CA SER A 39 11.07 -8.78 -6.37
C SER A 39 10.57 -8.28 -5.02
N ASN A 40 11.48 -7.77 -4.17
CA ASN A 40 11.16 -7.21 -2.87
C ASN A 40 10.23 -6.00 -2.99
N ASP A 41 10.49 -5.10 -3.95
CA ASP A 41 9.63 -3.94 -4.21
C ASP A 41 8.20 -4.37 -4.58
N ARG A 42 8.04 -5.43 -5.37
CA ARG A 42 6.71 -5.96 -5.74
C ARG A 42 5.97 -6.51 -4.53
N VAL A 43 6.66 -7.26 -3.66
CA VAL A 43 6.08 -7.81 -2.43
C VAL A 43 5.65 -6.67 -1.50
N ALA A 44 6.54 -5.70 -1.25
CA ALA A 44 6.26 -4.55 -0.41
C ALA A 44 5.05 -3.75 -0.93
N ARG A 45 5.01 -3.48 -2.24
CA ARG A 45 3.89 -2.78 -2.89
C ARG A 45 2.58 -3.53 -2.72
N ASN A 46 2.54 -4.84 -2.97
CA ASN A 46 1.31 -5.63 -2.89
C ASN A 46 0.79 -5.75 -1.45
N ILE A 47 1.68 -5.92 -0.47
CA ILE A 47 1.33 -5.90 0.95
C ILE A 47 0.77 -4.53 1.34
N GLY A 48 1.45 -3.44 0.94
CA GLY A 48 1.02 -2.07 1.19
C GLY A 48 -0.38 -1.80 0.64
N GLU A 49 -0.62 -2.18 -0.62
CA GLU A 49 -1.93 -2.01 -1.26
C GLU A 49 -3.03 -2.82 -0.57
N THR A 50 -2.73 -4.04 -0.14
CA THR A 50 -3.67 -4.88 0.61
C THR A 50 -4.06 -4.23 1.93
N ARG A 51 -3.07 -3.73 2.68
CA ARG A 51 -3.29 -3.04 3.97
C ARG A 51 -4.04 -1.72 3.78
N ARG A 52 -3.72 -0.96 2.75
CA ARG A 52 -4.40 0.29 2.38
C ARG A 52 -5.89 0.04 2.14
N LYS A 53 -6.23 -0.96 1.30
CA LYS A 53 -7.62 -1.34 1.02
C LYS A 53 -8.36 -1.76 2.28
N ALA A 54 -7.74 -2.58 3.14
CA ALA A 54 -8.35 -3.00 4.40
C ALA A 54 -8.62 -1.81 5.35
N CYS A 55 -7.69 -0.87 5.45
CA CYS A 55 -7.84 0.34 6.27
C CYS A 55 -8.98 1.23 5.75
N VAL A 56 -9.02 1.47 4.45
CA VAL A 56 -10.09 2.25 3.81
C VAL A 56 -11.45 1.58 4.03
N ALA A 57 -11.55 0.27 3.80
CA ALA A 57 -12.79 -0.47 4.01
C ALA A 57 -13.27 -0.44 5.46
N ALA A 58 -12.36 -0.54 6.43
CA ALA A 58 -12.70 -0.48 7.86
C ALA A 58 -13.25 0.90 8.26
N VAL A 59 -12.64 1.98 7.75
CA VAL A 59 -13.12 3.35 8.02
C VAL A 59 -14.45 3.60 7.34
N ASP A 60 -14.60 3.19 6.08
CA ASP A 60 -15.86 3.33 5.34
C ASP A 60 -16.99 2.53 6.00
N ALA A 61 -16.73 1.33 6.52
CA ALA A 61 -17.73 0.55 7.27
C ALA A 61 -18.11 1.21 8.61
N GLY A 62 -17.14 1.82 9.31
CA GLY A 62 -17.38 2.57 10.55
C GLY A 62 -18.22 3.83 10.33
N GLU A 63 -18.16 4.45 9.14
CA GLU A 63 -18.99 5.62 8.81
C GLU A 63 -20.47 5.30 8.55
N VAL A 64 -20.81 4.04 8.27
CA VAL A 64 -22.18 3.59 7.95
C VAL A 64 -22.96 3.18 9.21
N THR A 65 -22.28 3.03 10.36
CA THR A 65 -22.94 2.61 11.61
C THR A 65 -23.42 3.86 12.38
N PRO A 66 -24.73 4.02 12.64
CA PRO A 66 -25.28 5.17 13.36
C PRO A 66 -24.81 5.28 14.81
#